data_AF-A0A937FF25-F1
#
_entry.id   AF-A0A937FF25-F1
#
_cell.length_a   1.000
_cell.length_b   1.000
_cell.length_c   1.000
_cell.angle_alpha   90.00
_cell.angle_beta   90.00
_cell.angle_gamma   90.00
#
_symmetry.space_group_name_H-M   'P 1'
#
loop_
_entity.id
_entity.type
_entity.pdbx_description
1 polymer ?
#
loop_
_entity_poly.entity_id
_entity_poly.type
_entity_poly.pdbx_seq_one_letter_code
_entity_poly.pdbx_strand_id
1 'polypeptide(L)'
;MDFNELKNYSDKNKYILSTIPKATEDYISARCLIINGILNNGLILVKEAIDKYLKAYIWINDENFDPRGKSFTLEELVESAKKNGLDLAIYTGLIRKISEFYKLRYTDNLFKLKEYKAEDLYEIDSLIIYLNNSLKLPPEIKFRILGIEHYISFDLANSIEIPKNHYLKWLEENNKPVKGLIKKLEPEYFAFKRSLTP
;
A
#
# COMPACT_ATOMS: atom_id res chain seq x y z
N MET A 1 -1.72 0.28 -23.90
CA MET A 1 -1.50 -1.17 -23.95
C MET A 1 -2.67 -1.83 -24.65
N ASP A 2 -2.44 -2.68 -25.64
CA ASP A 2 -3.52 -3.46 -26.27
C ASP A 2 -3.99 -4.61 -25.35
N PHE A 3 -5.07 -5.31 -25.75
CA PHE A 3 -5.62 -6.39 -24.93
C PHE A 3 -4.65 -7.56 -24.73
N ASN A 4 -3.85 -7.91 -25.74
CA ASN A 4 -2.92 -9.02 -25.67
C ASN A 4 -1.70 -8.69 -24.80
N GLU A 5 -1.18 -7.47 -24.90
CA GLU A 5 -0.14 -6.95 -24.03
C GLU A 5 -0.59 -6.93 -22.57
N LEU A 6 -1.82 -6.48 -22.30
CA LEU A 6 -2.38 -6.43 -20.94
C LEU A 6 -2.55 -7.83 -20.35
N LYS A 7 -3.02 -8.77 -21.17
CA LYS A 7 -3.14 -10.18 -20.77
C LYS A 7 -1.78 -10.78 -20.43
N ASN A 8 -0.80 -10.62 -21.32
CA ASN A 8 0.56 -11.11 -21.10
C ASN A 8 1.21 -10.51 -19.85
N TYR A 9 1.04 -9.20 -19.64
CA TYR A 9 1.50 -8.53 -18.43
C TYR A 9 0.83 -9.12 -17.18
N SER A 10 -0.49 -9.36 -17.25
CA SER A 10 -1.25 -9.91 -16.14
C SER A 10 -0.86 -11.34 -15.79
N ASP A 11 -0.61 -12.17 -16.80
CA ASP A 11 -0.17 -13.55 -16.63
C ASP A 11 1.25 -13.60 -16.03
N LYS A 12 2.19 -12.77 -16.51
CA LYS A 12 3.56 -12.68 -15.95
C LYS A 12 3.56 -12.17 -14.51
N ASN A 13 2.65 -11.24 -14.17
CA ASN A 13 2.66 -10.55 -12.87
C ASN A 13 1.52 -10.97 -11.92
N LYS A 14 0.84 -12.10 -12.19
CA LYS A 14 -0.36 -12.53 -11.47
C LYS A 14 -0.23 -12.48 -9.95
N TYR A 15 0.92 -12.89 -9.41
CA TYR A 15 1.19 -12.85 -7.98
C TYR A 15 1.16 -11.41 -7.44
N ILE A 16 1.90 -10.49 -8.07
CA ILE A 16 1.94 -9.07 -7.67
C ILE A 16 0.56 -8.43 -7.79
N LEU A 17 -0.15 -8.73 -8.89
CA LEU A 17 -1.51 -8.22 -9.12
C LEU A 17 -2.49 -8.67 -8.03
N SER A 18 -2.26 -9.82 -7.40
CA SER A 18 -3.05 -10.28 -6.24
C SER A 18 -2.54 -9.77 -4.88
N THR A 19 -1.29 -9.32 -4.82
CA THR A 19 -0.61 -8.93 -3.58
C THR A 19 -0.85 -7.47 -3.22
N ILE A 20 -0.84 -6.57 -4.21
CA ILE A 20 -1.01 -5.13 -3.99
C ILE A 20 -2.41 -4.78 -3.44
N PRO A 21 -3.53 -5.36 -3.95
CA PRO A 21 -4.84 -5.11 -3.37
C PRO A 21 -4.90 -5.53 -1.89
N LYS A 22 -4.34 -6.70 -1.56
CA LYS A 22 -4.25 -7.17 -0.16
C LYS A 22 -3.41 -6.24 0.72
N ALA A 23 -2.28 -5.72 0.20
CA ALA A 23 -1.48 -4.73 0.90
C ALA A 23 -2.29 -3.46 1.21
N THR A 24 -3.14 -3.06 0.27
CA THR A 24 -4.03 -1.90 0.41
C THR A 24 -5.14 -2.15 1.42
N GLU A 25 -5.78 -3.32 1.36
CA GLU A 25 -6.81 -3.74 2.31
C GLU A 25 -6.26 -3.85 3.74
N ASP A 26 -5.06 -4.42 3.90
CA ASP A 26 -4.36 -4.48 5.19
C ASP A 26 -4.11 -3.07 5.73
N TYR A 27 -3.65 -2.14 4.89
CA TYR A 27 -3.43 -0.76 5.29
C TYR A 27 -4.73 -0.04 5.69
N ILE A 28 -5.79 -0.14 4.88
CA ILE A 28 -7.07 0.51 5.18
C ILE A 28 -7.67 -0.07 6.48
N SER A 29 -7.59 -1.38 6.65
CA SER A 29 -8.02 -2.07 7.86
C SER A 29 -7.18 -1.66 9.07
N ALA A 30 -5.85 -1.53 8.90
CA ALA A 30 -4.95 -1.04 9.94
C ALA A 30 -5.35 0.35 10.43
N ARG A 31 -5.61 1.28 9.50
CA ARG A 31 -6.08 2.63 9.83
C ARG A 31 -7.38 2.59 10.61
N CYS A 32 -8.37 1.83 10.12
CA CYS A 32 -9.65 1.66 10.80
C CYS A 32 -9.45 1.21 12.25
N LEU A 33 -8.64 0.17 12.47
CA LEU A 33 -8.36 -0.34 13.82
C LEU A 33 -7.64 0.69 14.70
N ILE A 34 -6.60 1.34 14.19
CA ILE A 34 -5.81 2.34 14.94
C ILE A 34 -6.68 3.53 15.35
N ILE A 35 -7.46 4.09 14.42
CA ILE A 35 -8.36 5.22 14.69
C ILE A 35 -9.41 4.86 15.75
N ASN A 36 -9.86 3.60 15.78
CA ASN A 36 -10.78 3.09 16.79
C ASN A 36 -10.08 2.55 18.06
N GLY A 37 -8.78 2.83 18.26
CA GLY A 37 -8.05 2.46 19.47
C GLY A 37 -7.61 0.99 19.57
N ILE A 38 -7.83 0.18 18.53
CA ILE A 38 -7.41 -1.22 18.46
C ILE A 38 -5.98 -1.29 17.90
N LEU A 39 -5.02 -0.78 18.70
CA LEU A 39 -3.64 -0.54 18.24
C LEU A 39 -2.88 -1.82 17.88
N ASN A 40 -2.98 -2.89 18.67
CA ASN A 40 -2.18 -4.11 18.45
C ASN A 40 -2.44 -4.71 17.07
N ASN A 41 -3.71 -5.03 16.78
CA ASN A 41 -4.10 -5.60 15.50
C ASN A 41 -3.86 -4.61 14.35
N GLY A 42 -4.07 -3.31 14.59
CA GLY A 42 -3.76 -2.28 13.62
C GLY A 42 -2.29 -2.28 13.21
N LEU A 43 -1.36 -2.28 14.17
CA LEU A 43 0.08 -2.27 13.91
C LEU A 43 0.59 -3.56 13.26
N ILE A 44 -0.01 -4.71 13.58
CA ILE A 44 0.23 -5.96 12.87
C ILE A 44 -0.11 -5.80 11.39
N LEU A 45 -1.28 -5.26 11.08
CA LEU A 45 -1.71 -5.03 9.70
C LEU A 45 -0.86 -3.97 8.99
N VAL A 46 -0.36 -2.95 9.69
CA VAL A 46 0.61 -1.99 9.11
C VAL A 46 1.86 -2.71 8.61
N LYS A 47 2.48 -3.55 9.45
CA LYS A 47 3.65 -4.34 9.05
C LYS A 47 3.30 -5.20 7.85
N GLU A 48 2.18 -5.92 7.91
CA GLU A 48 1.73 -6.81 6.84
C GLU A 48 1.48 -6.10 5.51
N ALA A 49 0.98 -4.86 5.54
CA ALA A 49 0.86 -4.01 4.36
C ALA A 49 2.23 -3.62 3.80
N ILE A 50 3.15 -3.14 4.64
CA ILE A 50 4.51 -2.74 4.24
C ILE A 50 5.25 -3.92 3.60
N ASP A 51 5.21 -5.10 4.22
CA ASP A 51 5.81 -6.32 3.70
C ASP A 51 5.33 -6.64 2.28
N LYS A 52 4.01 -6.57 2.06
CA LYS A 52 3.40 -6.88 0.76
C LYS A 52 3.77 -5.84 -0.29
N TYR A 53 3.80 -4.56 0.07
CA TYR A 53 4.27 -3.50 -0.82
C TYR A 53 5.74 -3.66 -1.19
N LEU A 54 6.61 -3.97 -0.23
CA LEU A 54 8.04 -4.21 -0.50
C LEU A 54 8.24 -5.43 -1.38
N LYS A 55 7.55 -6.54 -1.10
CA LYS A 55 7.58 -7.75 -1.96
C LYS A 55 7.13 -7.44 -3.38
N ALA A 56 6.06 -6.67 -3.53
CA ALA A 56 5.59 -6.23 -4.85
C ALA A 56 6.63 -5.35 -5.56
N TYR A 57 7.22 -4.38 -4.86
CA TYR A 57 8.27 -3.53 -5.42
C TYR A 57 9.48 -4.34 -5.89
N ILE A 58 10.00 -5.25 -5.05
CA ILE A 58 11.16 -6.06 -5.39
C ILE A 58 10.84 -6.95 -6.59
N TRP A 59 9.68 -7.65 -6.59
CA TRP A 59 9.31 -8.52 -7.71
C TRP A 59 9.23 -7.75 -9.03
N ILE A 60 8.64 -6.54 -9.03
CA ILE A 60 8.55 -5.73 -10.25
C ILE A 60 9.94 -5.34 -10.80
N ASN A 61 10.93 -5.16 -9.92
CA ASN A 61 12.26 -4.66 -10.30
C ASN A 61 13.35 -5.74 -10.39
N ASP A 62 13.11 -6.95 -9.87
CA ASP A 62 14.04 -8.08 -9.89
C ASP A 62 13.34 -9.34 -10.42
N GLU A 63 13.67 -9.72 -11.67
CA GLU A 63 13.09 -10.91 -12.32
C GLU A 63 13.46 -12.24 -11.64
N ASN A 64 14.48 -12.25 -10.78
CA ASN A 64 14.91 -13.44 -10.05
C ASN A 64 14.27 -13.54 -8.66
N PHE A 65 13.55 -12.51 -8.22
CA PHE A 65 12.93 -12.50 -6.90
C PHE A 65 11.59 -13.24 -6.91
N ASP A 66 11.57 -14.42 -6.27
CA ASP A 66 10.35 -15.18 -5.99
C ASP A 66 10.07 -15.29 -4.48
N PRO A 67 9.16 -14.48 -3.92
CA PRO A 67 8.73 -14.52 -2.53
C PRO A 67 7.73 -15.63 -2.18
N ARG A 68 7.24 -16.42 -3.13
CA ARG A 68 6.23 -17.46 -2.84
C ARG A 68 6.80 -18.51 -1.88
N GLY A 69 6.04 -18.80 -0.82
CA GLY A 69 6.42 -19.80 0.20
C GLY A 69 7.64 -19.43 1.06
N LYS A 70 8.19 -18.22 0.90
CA LYS A 70 9.35 -17.75 1.67
C LYS A 70 8.92 -16.77 2.74
N SER A 71 9.48 -16.95 3.93
CA SER A 71 9.40 -15.96 5.01
C SER A 71 10.55 -14.98 4.85
N PHE A 72 10.26 -13.69 4.97
CA PHE A 72 11.26 -12.64 5.02
C PHE A 72 10.98 -11.79 6.25
N THR A 73 12.05 -11.37 6.91
CA THR A 73 12.01 -10.28 7.87
C THR A 73 11.80 -8.96 7.14
N LEU A 74 11.28 -7.96 7.85
CA LEU A 74 11.08 -6.62 7.27
C LEU A 74 12.44 -6.02 6.87
N GLU A 75 13.48 -6.28 7.66
CA GLU A 75 14.85 -5.85 7.41
C GLU A 75 15.40 -6.43 6.09
N GLU A 76 15.21 -7.72 5.84
CA GLU A 76 15.61 -8.37 4.58
C GLU A 76 14.90 -7.74 3.37
N LEU A 77 13.60 -7.45 3.49
CA LEU A 77 12.83 -6.81 2.42
C LEU A 77 13.30 -5.38 2.17
N VAL A 78 13.59 -4.61 3.22
CA VAL A 78 14.09 -3.24 3.11
C VAL A 78 15.46 -3.21 2.42
N GLU A 79 16.38 -4.09 2.82
CA GLU A 79 17.70 -4.16 2.20
C GLU A 79 17.62 -4.63 0.74
N SER A 80 16.73 -5.57 0.42
CA SER A 80 16.47 -5.99 -0.96
C SER A 80 15.86 -4.87 -1.80
N ALA A 81 14.90 -4.11 -1.25
CA ALA A 81 14.29 -2.98 -1.95
C ALA A 81 15.29 -1.84 -2.21
N LYS A 82 16.18 -1.54 -1.26
CA LYS A 82 17.28 -0.57 -1.43
C LYS A 82 18.24 -0.98 -2.54
N LYS A 83 18.61 -2.26 -2.62
CA LYS A 83 19.43 -2.80 -3.74
C LYS A 83 18.74 -2.61 -5.09
N ASN A 84 17.41 -2.61 -5.10
CA ASN A 84 16.57 -2.32 -6.26
C ASN A 84 16.24 -0.82 -6.42
N GLY A 85 17.01 0.07 -5.77
CA GLY A 85 16.92 1.53 -5.96
C GLY A 85 15.83 2.25 -5.17
N LEU A 86 15.16 1.58 -4.22
CA LEU A 86 14.18 2.25 -3.36
C LEU A 86 14.87 3.01 -2.22
N ASP A 87 14.69 4.33 -2.16
CA ASP A 87 15.18 5.13 -1.03
C ASP A 87 14.21 5.03 0.16
N LEU A 88 14.69 4.50 1.29
CA LEU A 88 13.92 4.38 2.54
C LEU A 88 14.63 5.09 3.71
N ALA A 89 15.61 5.95 3.44
CA ALA A 89 16.43 6.57 4.47
C ALA A 89 15.58 7.30 5.51
N ILE A 90 14.64 8.14 5.06
CA ILE A 90 13.76 8.93 5.93
C ILE A 90 12.80 8.08 6.78
N TYR A 91 12.52 6.84 6.36
CA TYR A 91 11.59 5.93 7.05
C TYR A 91 12.27 4.88 7.92
N THR A 92 13.61 4.88 8.00
CA THR A 92 14.37 3.85 8.74
C THR A 92 13.97 3.76 10.21
N GLY A 93 13.76 4.92 10.87
CA GLY A 93 13.32 4.98 12.26
C GLY A 93 11.94 4.36 12.46
N LEU A 94 10.99 4.70 11.58
CA LEU A 94 9.64 4.17 11.60
C LEU A 94 9.60 2.66 11.34
N ILE A 95 10.32 2.19 10.32
CA ILE A 95 10.39 0.76 9.95
C ILE A 95 10.87 -0.06 11.14
N ARG A 96 11.94 0.38 11.82
CA ARG A 96 12.45 -0.28 13.02
C ARG A 96 11.39 -0.32 14.13
N LYS A 97 10.66 0.79 14.33
CA LYS A 97 9.58 0.87 15.33
C LYS A 97 8.44 -0.10 15.00
N ILE A 98 8.07 -0.24 13.73
CA ILE A 98 7.06 -1.20 13.26
C ILE A 98 7.51 -2.64 13.47
N SER A 99 8.77 -2.97 13.18
CA SER A 99 9.34 -4.31 13.49
C SER A 99 9.22 -4.65 14.97
N GLU A 100 9.48 -3.69 15.86
CA GLU A 100 9.32 -3.87 17.31
C GLU A 100 7.85 -4.06 17.70
N PHE A 101 6.94 -3.27 17.12
CA PHE A 101 5.51 -3.42 17.36
C PHE A 101 4.95 -4.76 16.88
N TYR A 102 5.47 -5.31 15.78
CA TYR A 102 5.04 -6.61 15.27
C TYR A 102 5.35 -7.78 16.22
N LYS A 103 6.32 -7.60 17.15
CA LYS A 103 6.60 -8.59 18.21
C LYS A 103 5.48 -8.64 19.26
N LEU A 104 4.65 -7.59 19.35
CA LEU A 104 3.52 -7.48 20.29
C LEU A 104 2.30 -8.32 19.89
N ARG A 105 2.37 -9.01 18.73
CA ARG A 105 1.35 -9.97 18.31
C ARG A 105 1.17 -11.12 19.30
N TYR A 106 2.19 -11.38 20.12
CA TYR A 106 2.12 -12.35 21.20
C TYR A 106 1.78 -11.64 22.50
N THR A 107 0.81 -12.18 23.23
CA THR A 107 0.19 -11.58 24.42
C THR A 107 1.13 -11.44 25.61
N ASP A 108 2.25 -12.15 25.59
CA ASP A 108 3.36 -12.06 26.55
C ASP A 108 4.19 -10.77 26.41
N ASN A 109 4.06 -10.02 25.31
CA ASN A 109 4.92 -8.88 24.99
C ASN A 109 4.26 -7.49 25.13
N LEU A 110 3.05 -7.38 25.69
CA LEU A 110 2.15 -6.20 25.59
C LEU A 110 2.64 -4.86 26.19
N PHE A 111 3.79 -4.82 26.91
CA PHE A 111 4.24 -3.63 27.65
C PHE A 111 4.63 -2.42 26.76
N LYS A 112 4.88 -2.60 25.45
CA LYS A 112 5.40 -1.53 24.56
C LYS A 112 4.34 -0.73 23.79
N LEU A 113 3.04 -1.04 23.89
CA LEU A 113 2.00 -0.29 23.15
C LEU A 113 1.88 1.18 23.58
N LYS A 114 2.35 1.54 24.78
CA LYS A 114 2.32 2.90 25.32
C LYS A 114 3.19 3.90 24.55
N GLU A 115 4.09 3.41 23.68
CA GLU A 115 5.00 4.25 22.89
C GLU A 115 4.40 4.69 21.55
N TYR A 116 3.23 4.17 21.18
CA TYR A 116 2.50 4.61 20.00
C TYR A 116 1.93 6.02 20.21
N LYS A 117 2.12 6.90 19.23
CA LYS A 117 1.60 8.27 19.21
C LYS A 117 0.80 8.52 17.95
N ALA A 118 -0.10 9.50 17.98
CA ALA A 118 -0.91 9.85 16.81
C ALA A 118 -0.06 10.25 15.60
N GLU A 119 1.12 10.83 15.83
CA GLU A 119 2.08 11.20 14.79
C GLU A 119 2.62 9.97 14.03
N ASP A 120 2.67 8.80 14.69
CA ASP A 120 3.10 7.56 14.04
C ASP A 120 2.14 7.17 12.91
N LEU A 121 0.84 7.42 13.06
CA LEU A 121 -0.12 7.13 11.98
C LEU A 121 0.19 7.96 10.72
N TYR A 122 0.53 9.23 10.90
CA TYR A 122 0.87 10.10 9.78
C TYR A 122 2.16 9.66 9.07
N GLU A 123 3.17 9.22 9.82
CA GLU A 123 4.40 8.67 9.22
C GLU A 123 4.13 7.35 8.50
N ILE A 124 3.28 6.48 9.06
CA ILE A 124 2.82 5.23 8.42
C ILE A 124 2.10 5.54 7.11
N ASP A 125 1.20 6.53 7.11
CA ASP A 125 0.51 6.97 5.90
C ASP A 125 1.47 7.44 4.82
N SER A 126 2.45 8.24 5.22
CA SER A 126 3.47 8.76 4.30
C SER A 126 4.30 7.64 3.69
N LEU A 127 4.73 6.66 4.52
CA LEU A 127 5.47 5.49 4.06
C LEU A 127 4.63 4.64 3.09
N ILE A 128 3.39 4.30 3.43
CA ILE A 128 2.54 3.46 2.57
C ILE A 128 2.28 4.14 1.23
N ILE A 129 1.96 5.44 1.24
CA ILE A 129 1.75 6.21 0.00
C ILE A 129 3.03 6.28 -0.83
N TYR A 130 4.19 6.43 -0.19
CA TYR A 130 5.48 6.38 -0.86
C TYR A 130 5.74 5.02 -1.51
N LEU A 131 5.54 3.92 -0.78
CA LEU A 131 5.72 2.56 -1.30
C LEU A 131 4.78 2.28 -2.48
N ASN A 132 3.50 2.63 -2.36
CA ASN A 132 2.51 2.48 -3.41
C ASN A 132 2.92 3.26 -4.68
N ASN A 133 3.29 4.53 -4.52
CA ASN A 133 3.74 5.38 -5.65
C ASN A 133 5.06 4.92 -6.28
N SER A 134 5.87 4.14 -5.56
CA SER A 134 7.14 3.60 -6.07
C SER A 134 6.94 2.40 -7.00
N LEU A 135 5.74 1.82 -7.04
CA LEU A 135 5.41 0.72 -7.96
C LEU A 135 5.29 1.24 -9.40
N LYS A 136 6.22 0.83 -10.27
CA LYS A 136 6.23 1.18 -11.70
C LYS A 136 5.23 0.32 -12.47
N LEU A 137 3.94 0.65 -12.32
CA LEU A 137 2.84 -0.07 -12.97
C LEU A 137 2.32 0.70 -14.19
N PRO A 138 1.92 0.00 -15.27
CA PRO A 138 1.20 0.63 -16.38
C PRO A 138 -0.10 1.32 -15.88
N PRO A 139 -0.48 2.48 -16.42
CA PRO A 139 -1.71 3.18 -16.04
C PRO A 139 -2.97 2.31 -16.10
N GLU A 140 -3.06 1.43 -17.11
CA GLU A 140 -4.17 0.49 -17.31
C GLU A 140 -4.36 -0.44 -16.11
N ILE A 141 -3.26 -0.85 -15.47
CA ILE A 141 -3.23 -1.73 -14.31
C ILE A 141 -3.44 -0.92 -13.02
N LYS A 142 -2.73 0.21 -12.90
CA LYS A 142 -2.75 1.13 -11.75
C LYS A 142 -4.18 1.59 -11.43
N PHE A 143 -4.93 2.09 -12.41
CA PHE A 143 -6.25 2.69 -12.14
C PHE A 143 -7.41 1.70 -12.09
N ARG A 144 -7.27 0.51 -12.67
CA ARG A 144 -8.38 -0.44 -12.80
C ARG A 144 -8.40 -1.52 -11.73
N ILE A 145 -7.24 -1.97 -11.27
CA ILE A 145 -7.17 -3.24 -10.53
C ILE A 145 -6.38 -3.12 -9.20
N LEU A 146 -5.49 -2.14 -9.05
CA LEU A 146 -4.49 -2.18 -7.99
C LEU A 146 -4.46 -0.94 -7.09
N GLY A 147 -4.06 -1.21 -5.85
CA GLY A 147 -3.49 -0.19 -4.98
C GLY A 147 -4.52 0.76 -4.41
N ILE A 148 -4.00 1.84 -3.84
CA ILE A 148 -4.78 2.94 -3.28
C ILE A 148 -5.53 3.68 -4.40
N GLU A 149 -4.95 3.72 -5.60
CA GLU A 149 -5.52 4.39 -6.76
C GLU A 149 -6.83 3.79 -7.22
N HIS A 150 -7.01 2.47 -7.11
CA HIS A 150 -8.28 1.83 -7.44
C HIS A 150 -9.44 2.34 -6.56
N TYR A 151 -9.23 2.45 -5.25
CA TYR A 151 -10.27 2.93 -4.34
C TYR A 151 -10.62 4.41 -4.58
N ILE A 152 -9.61 5.22 -4.92
CA ILE A 152 -9.81 6.63 -5.28
C ILE A 152 -10.51 6.76 -6.63
N SER A 153 -10.05 6.03 -7.66
CA SER A 153 -10.60 6.12 -9.02
C SER A 153 -12.03 5.60 -9.10
N PHE A 154 -12.38 4.59 -8.31
CA PHE A 154 -13.74 4.09 -8.21
C PHE A 154 -14.70 5.18 -7.69
N ASP A 155 -14.30 5.95 -6.68
CA ASP A 155 -15.13 7.04 -6.16
C ASP A 155 -15.23 8.19 -7.18
N LEU A 156 -14.12 8.59 -7.81
CA LEU A 156 -14.13 9.58 -8.89
C LEU A 156 -15.08 9.18 -10.04
N ALA A 157 -15.14 7.89 -10.36
CA ALA A 157 -16.02 7.37 -11.41
C ALA A 157 -17.51 7.35 -11.03
N ASN A 158 -17.84 7.20 -9.73
CA ASN A 158 -19.20 6.92 -9.25
C ASN A 158 -19.78 7.99 -8.31
N SER A 159 -19.11 9.13 -8.17
CA SER A 159 -19.39 10.23 -7.22
C SER A 159 -20.80 10.84 -7.25
N ILE A 160 -21.67 10.41 -8.17
CA ILE A 160 -23.03 10.95 -8.35
C ILE A 160 -24.12 10.00 -7.83
N GLU A 161 -23.87 8.68 -7.67
CA GLU A 161 -24.95 7.69 -7.45
C GLU A 161 -24.77 6.72 -6.27
N ILE A 162 -23.57 6.59 -5.70
CA ILE A 162 -23.29 5.57 -4.66
C ILE A 162 -22.74 6.26 -3.39
N PRO A 163 -23.24 5.94 -2.18
CA PRO A 163 -22.61 6.38 -0.94
C PRO A 163 -21.11 6.06 -0.96
N LYS A 164 -20.27 7.01 -0.53
CA LYS A 164 -18.80 6.84 -0.49
C LYS A 164 -18.44 5.46 0.01
N ASN A 165 -17.60 4.77 -0.76
CA ASN A 165 -17.12 3.43 -0.42
C ASN A 165 -16.55 3.43 1.01
N HIS A 166 -17.00 2.50 1.86
CA HIS A 166 -16.53 2.38 3.25
C HIS A 166 -15.00 2.31 3.37
N TYR A 167 -14.32 1.72 2.38
CA TYR A 167 -12.86 1.69 2.31
C TYR A 167 -12.26 3.10 2.11
N LEU A 168 -12.85 3.91 1.22
CA LEU A 168 -12.38 5.29 0.98
C LEU A 168 -12.58 6.18 2.21
N LYS A 169 -13.68 6.01 2.95
CA LYS A 169 -13.90 6.73 4.21
C LYS A 169 -12.71 6.57 5.16
N TRP A 170 -12.30 5.33 5.43
CA TRP A 170 -11.19 5.06 6.33
C TRP A 170 -9.84 5.48 5.76
N LEU A 171 -9.69 5.42 4.44
CA LEU A 171 -8.50 5.91 3.74
C LEU A 171 -8.34 7.44 3.87
N GLU A 172 -9.43 8.21 3.84
CA GLU A 172 -9.41 9.69 3.90
C GLU A 172 -9.39 10.27 5.33
N GLU A 173 -9.98 9.56 6.29
CA GLU A 173 -10.21 10.01 7.68
C GLU A 173 -8.91 10.49 8.33
N ASN A 174 -8.70 11.79 8.48
CA ASN A 174 -7.45 12.39 9.00
C ASN A 174 -6.16 12.01 8.24
N ASN A 175 -6.27 11.59 6.97
CA ASN A 175 -5.11 11.21 6.13
C ASN A 175 -4.63 12.35 5.23
N LYS A 176 -3.66 13.14 5.70
CA LYS A 176 -3.08 14.23 4.89
C LYS A 176 -2.33 13.70 3.64
N PRO A 177 -1.50 12.65 3.71
CA PRO A 177 -0.84 12.08 2.52
C PRO A 177 -1.81 11.65 1.42
N VAL A 178 -2.91 10.97 1.76
CA VAL A 178 -3.93 10.57 0.78
C VAL A 178 -4.60 11.77 0.14
N LYS A 179 -4.91 12.84 0.90
CA LYS A 179 -5.51 14.05 0.30
C LYS A 179 -4.60 14.68 -0.77
N GLY A 180 -3.29 14.65 -0.55
CA GLY A 180 -2.30 15.06 -1.56
C GLY A 180 -2.31 14.13 -2.77
N LEU A 181 -2.39 12.82 -2.53
CA LEU A 181 -2.46 11.81 -3.58
C LEU A 181 -3.73 11.97 -4.46
N ILE A 182 -4.92 12.16 -3.86
CA ILE A 182 -6.18 12.34 -4.61
C ILE A 182 -6.06 13.51 -5.59
N LYS A 183 -5.57 14.67 -5.13
CA LYS A 183 -5.38 15.86 -5.97
C LYS A 183 -4.44 15.60 -7.17
N LYS A 184 -3.45 14.74 -6.98
CA LYS A 184 -2.53 14.34 -8.05
C LYS A 184 -3.17 13.35 -9.01
N LEU A 185 -3.90 12.36 -8.49
CA LEU A 185 -4.46 11.26 -9.28
C LEU A 185 -5.66 11.67 -10.12
N GLU A 186 -6.46 12.63 -9.66
CA GLU A 186 -7.65 13.09 -10.36
C GLU A 186 -7.37 13.49 -11.83
N PRO A 187 -6.42 14.40 -12.14
CA PRO A 187 -6.09 14.73 -13.52
C PRO A 187 -5.47 13.54 -14.29
N GLU A 188 -4.63 12.72 -13.64
CA GLU A 188 -4.05 11.52 -14.27
C GLU A 188 -5.14 10.53 -14.72
N TYR A 189 -6.12 10.30 -13.84
CA TYR A 189 -7.25 9.41 -14.10
C TYR A 189 -8.13 9.91 -15.25
N PHE A 190 -8.48 11.20 -15.28
CA PHE A 190 -9.28 11.75 -16.37
C PHE A 190 -8.54 11.83 -17.70
N ALA A 191 -7.21 11.98 -17.70
CA ALA A 191 -6.39 11.85 -18.90
C ALA A 191 -6.42 10.40 -19.41
N PHE A 192 -6.22 9.44 -18.52
CA PHE A 192 -6.33 8.01 -18.84
C PHE A 192 -7.71 7.63 -19.39
N LYS A 193 -8.80 8.07 -18.74
CA LYS A 193 -10.17 7.80 -19.21
C LYS A 193 -10.43 8.36 -20.61
N ARG A 194 -9.92 9.57 -20.90
CA ARG A 194 -9.99 10.16 -22.25
C ARG A 194 -9.22 9.35 -23.28
N SER A 195 -8.05 8.82 -22.95
CA SER A 195 -7.30 7.96 -23.89
C SER A 195 -7.99 6.63 -24.25
N LEU A 196 -9.00 6.23 -23.47
CA LEU A 196 -9.79 5.02 -23.74
C LEU A 196 -11.03 5.27 -24.60
N THR A 197 -11.41 6.54 -24.80
CA THR A 197 -12.61 6.92 -25.56
C THR A 197 -12.13 7.54 -26.88
N PRO A 198 -12.37 6.89 -28.04
CA PRO A 198 -11.97 7.40 -29.35
C PRO A 198 -12.58 8.76 -29.69
#